data_AF-A0A923YR80-F1
#
_entry.id   AF-A0A923YR80-F1
#
_cell.length_a   1.000
_cell.length_b   1.000
_cell.length_c   1.000
_cell.angle_alpha   90.00
_cell.angle_beta   90.00
_cell.angle_gamma   90.00
#
_symmetry.space_group_name_H-M   'P 1'
#
loop_
_entity.id
_entity.type
_entity.pdbx_description
1 polymer ?
#
loop_
_entity_poly.entity_id
_entity_poly.type
_entity_poly.pdbx_seq_one_letter_code
_entity_poly.pdbx_strand_id
1 'polypeptide(L)'
;VVFHVIDKKREFNFNFDNAPRKFIDVESGEIINLYADSVRHEYENKLNNYFTKIEATCNQNKIKYVSVDVGSDFQKIITTYLVEKQKFG
;
A
#
# COMPACT_ATOMS: atom_id res chain seq x y z
N VAL A 1 9.21 -7.10 -12.96
CA VAL A 1 8.80 -5.88 -12.23
C VAL A 1 7.49 -6.17 -11.52
N VAL A 2 7.33 -5.72 -10.28
CA VAL A 2 6.07 -5.85 -9.51
C VAL A 2 5.51 -4.47 -9.26
N PHE A 3 4.23 -4.29 -9.59
CA PHE A 3 3.48 -3.08 -9.27
C PHE A 3 2.65 -3.33 -8.01
N HIS A 4 3.03 -2.66 -6.93
CA HIS A 4 2.24 -2.68 -5.71
C HIS A 4 1.34 -1.45 -5.70
N VAL A 5 0.07 -1.68 -5.97
CA VAL A 5 -0.98 -0.65 -6.01
C VAL A 5 -1.46 -0.40 -4.58
N ILE A 6 -1.31 0.83 -4.10
CA ILE A 6 -1.59 1.23 -2.71
C ILE A 6 -2.32 2.58 -2.68
N ASP A 7 -3.17 2.82 -1.70
CA ASP A 7 -3.71 4.16 -1.41
C ASP A 7 -2.77 4.88 -0.45
N LYS A 8 -1.90 5.75 -0.97
CA LYS A 8 -0.94 6.45 -0.12
C LYS A 8 -1.62 7.33 0.93
N LYS A 9 -2.81 7.86 0.64
CA LYS A 9 -3.48 8.78 1.55
C LYS A 9 -4.12 8.05 2.73
N ARG A 10 -4.73 6.90 2.48
CA ARG A 10 -5.49 6.16 3.49
C ARG A 10 -4.70 5.00 4.09
N GLU A 11 -4.00 4.22 3.27
CA GLU A 11 -3.27 3.02 3.72
C GLU A 11 -1.85 3.37 4.16
N PHE A 12 -1.16 4.30 3.50
CA PHE A 12 0.20 4.64 3.91
C PHE A 12 0.24 5.72 4.99
N ASN A 13 -0.47 6.83 4.79
CA ASN A 13 -0.50 7.96 5.73
C ASN A 13 -1.53 7.80 6.86
N PHE A 14 -2.31 6.73 6.87
CA PHE A 14 -3.39 6.47 7.82
C PHE A 14 -4.24 7.70 8.16
N ASN A 15 -4.54 8.51 7.15
CA ASN A 15 -5.20 9.80 7.32
C ASN A 15 -6.72 9.63 7.44
N PHE A 16 -7.11 8.95 8.52
CA PHE A 16 -8.50 8.79 8.94
C PHE A 16 -8.82 9.79 10.04
N ASP A 17 -9.99 10.40 9.95
CA ASP A 17 -10.52 11.24 11.00
C ASP A 17 -10.66 10.44 12.30
N ASN A 18 -10.45 11.09 13.45
CA ASN A 18 -10.57 10.46 14.77
C ASN A 18 -12.01 10.11 15.19
N ALA A 19 -12.96 10.16 14.26
CA ALA A 19 -14.30 9.65 14.49
C ALA A 19 -14.23 8.12 14.67
N PRO A 20 -14.87 7.55 15.71
CA PRO A 20 -14.95 6.11 15.86
C PRO A 20 -15.63 5.51 14.64
N ARG A 21 -14.92 4.64 13.92
CA ARG A 21 -15.42 3.98 12.70
C ARG A 21 -15.62 2.50 12.99
N LYS A 22 -16.74 1.97 12.52
CA LYS A 22 -17.02 0.53 12.48
C LYS A 22 -16.46 -0.01 11.18
N PHE A 23 -15.44 -0.85 11.27
CA PHE A 23 -15.00 -1.65 10.16
C PHE A 23 -15.79 -2.94 10.20
N ILE A 24 -16.44 -3.24 9.07
CA ILE A 24 -17.21 -4.46 8.89
C ILE A 24 -16.43 -5.27 7.86
N ASP A 25 -15.92 -6.42 8.27
CA ASP A 25 -15.36 -7.36 7.34
C ASP A 25 -16.49 -7.96 6.49
N VAL A 26 -16.41 -7.78 5.18
CA VAL A 26 -17.41 -8.28 4.24
C VAL A 26 -17.34 -9.79 4.04
N GLU A 27 -16.23 -10.43 4.40
CA GLU A 27 -16.00 -11.87 4.23
C GLU A 27 -16.46 -12.67 5.47
N SER A 28 -16.20 -12.15 6.68
CA SER A 28 -16.57 -12.82 7.93
C SER A 28 -17.79 -12.24 8.65
N GLY A 29 -18.16 -10.99 8.35
CA GLY A 29 -19.18 -10.24 9.08
C GLY A 29 -18.73 -9.69 10.44
N GLU A 30 -17.44 -9.82 10.79
CA GLU A 30 -16.91 -9.27 12.03
C GLU A 30 -16.94 -7.74 12.03
N ILE A 31 -17.34 -7.17 13.17
CA ILE A 31 -17.44 -5.73 13.37
C ILE A 31 -16.38 -5.29 14.38
N ILE A 32 -15.42 -4.52 13.90
CA ILE A 32 -14.35 -3.96 14.74
C ILE A 32 -14.60 -2.46 14.91
N ASN A 33 -14.75 -2.02 16.15
CA ASN A 33 -14.80 -0.60 16.49
C ASN A 33 -13.36 -0.07 16.57
N LEU A 34 -12.96 0.71 15.59
CA LEU A 34 -11.62 1.28 15.52
C LEU A 34 -11.63 2.75 15.94
N TYR A 35 -10.77 3.06 16.91
CA TYR A 35 -10.37 4.42 17.24
C TYR A 35 -9.06 4.71 16.51
N ALA A 36 -9.09 5.61 15.53
CA ALA A 36 -7.95 5.87 14.65
C ALA A 36 -6.68 6.25 15.44
N ASP A 37 -6.79 7.06 16.50
CA ASP A 37 -5.66 7.46 17.33
C ASP A 37 -4.96 6.29 18.05
N SER A 38 -5.70 5.32 18.58
CA SER A 38 -5.09 4.24 19.36
C SER A 38 -4.36 3.23 18.49
N VAL A 39 -4.71 3.15 17.20
CA VAL A 39 -4.21 2.11 16.29
C VAL A 39 -3.25 2.68 15.24
N ARG A 40 -3.27 4.00 14.99
CA ARG A 40 -2.39 4.67 14.01
C ARG A 40 -0.93 4.28 14.18
N HIS A 41 -0.38 4.41 15.39
CA HIS A 41 1.03 4.14 15.65
C HIS A 41 1.40 2.66 15.43
N GLU A 42 0.56 1.73 15.87
CA GLU A 42 0.81 0.30 15.68
C GLU A 42 0.68 -0.10 14.20
N TYR A 43 -0.32 0.47 13.52
CA TYR A 43 -0.57 0.25 12.10
C TYR A 43 0.59 0.77 11.25
N GLU A 44 1.05 2.01 11.45
CA GLU A 44 2.21 2.58 10.75
C GLU A 44 3.47 1.72 10.92
N ASN A 45 3.74 1.23 12.13
CA ASN A 45 4.86 0.33 12.39
C ASN A 45 4.71 -1.01 11.65
N LYS A 46 3.53 -1.63 11.71
CA LYS A 46 3.26 -2.88 10.99
C LYS A 46 3.36 -2.69 9.47
N LEU A 47 2.90 -1.56 8.96
CA LEU A 47 2.91 -1.25 7.54
C LEU A 47 4.34 -1.03 7.04
N ASN A 48 5.15 -0.25 7.76
CA ASN A 48 6.57 -0.09 7.42
C ASN A 48 7.32 -1.43 7.40
N ASN A 49 7.06 -2.30 8.38
CA ASN A 49 7.64 -3.64 8.41
C ASN A 49 7.19 -4.50 7.22
N TYR A 50 5.91 -4.42 6.85
CA TYR A 50 5.35 -5.12 5.69
C TYR A 50 6.01 -4.68 4.37
N PHE A 51 6.12 -3.37 4.14
CA PHE A 51 6.80 -2.81 2.96
C PHE A 51 8.27 -3.21 2.91
N THR A 52 8.99 -3.09 4.03
CA THR A 52 10.40 -3.50 4.13
C THR A 52 10.56 -4.98 3.79
N LYS A 53 9.64 -5.84 4.25
CA LYS A 53 9.68 -7.27 3.95
C LYS A 53 9.43 -7.55 2.46
N ILE A 54 8.48 -6.86 1.83
CA ILE A 54 8.22 -7.00 0.39
C ILE A 54 9.43 -6.53 -0.41
N GLU A 55 9.98 -5.37 -0.09
CA GLU A 55 11.13 -4.80 -0.77
C GLU A 55 12.35 -5.72 -0.63
N ALA A 56 12.63 -6.23 0.57
CA ALA A 56 13.68 -7.20 0.81
C ALA A 56 13.47 -8.48 -0.02
N THR A 57 12.25 -9.00 -0.06
CA THR A 57 11.91 -10.20 -0.85
C THR A 57 12.09 -9.94 -2.35
N CYS A 58 11.65 -8.78 -2.85
CA CYS A 58 11.80 -8.39 -4.24
C CYS A 58 13.28 -8.23 -4.61
N ASN A 59 14.07 -7.57 -3.76
CA ASN A 59 15.50 -7.37 -3.96
C ASN A 59 16.26 -8.71 -3.99
N GLN A 60 15.96 -9.64 -3.09
CA GLN A 60 16.56 -10.98 -3.08
C GLN A 60 16.29 -11.73 -4.39
N ASN A 61 15.08 -11.58 -4.96
CA ASN A 61 14.69 -12.20 -6.22
C ASN A 61 15.11 -11.37 -7.46
N LYS A 62 15.86 -10.27 -7.30
CA LYS A 62 16.22 -9.31 -8.37
C LYS A 62 14.99 -8.75 -9.11
N ILE A 63 13.86 -8.69 -8.42
CA ILE A 63 12.61 -8.14 -8.93
C ILE A 63 12.58 -6.66 -8.59
N LYS A 64 12.46 -5.81 -9.60
CA LYS A 64 12.24 -4.39 -9.39
C LYS A 64 10.84 -4.14 -8.84
N TYR A 65 10.78 -3.55 -7.64
CA TYR A 65 9.57 -3.16 -6.94
C TYR A 65 9.20 -1.72 -7.29
N VAL A 66 7.94 -1.49 -7.67
CA VAL A 66 7.41 -0.15 -7.99
C VAL A 66 6.13 0.06 -7.19
N SER A 67 6.14 1.02 -6.26
CA SER A 67 4.95 1.43 -5.53
C SER A 67 4.13 2.42 -6.35
N VAL A 68 2.86 2.09 -6.56
CA VAL A 68 1.92 2.84 -7.39
C VAL A 68 0.79 3.33 -6.51
N ASP A 69 0.51 4.63 -6.55
CA ASP A 69 -0.59 5.21 -5.80
C ASP A 69 -1.90 5.09 -6.62
N VAL A 70 -2.98 4.55 -6.05
CA VAL A 70 -4.29 4.49 -6.72
C VAL A 70 -4.85 5.87 -7.03
N GLY A 71 -4.47 6.88 -6.25
CA GLY A 71 -4.84 8.28 -6.50
C GLY A 71 -4.01 8.94 -7.61
N SER A 72 -2.97 8.27 -8.11
CA SER A 72 -2.10 8.84 -9.15
C SER A 72 -2.61 8.56 -10.56
N ASP A 73 -2.31 9.48 -11.47
CA ASP A 73 -2.76 9.41 -12.87
C ASP A 73 -2.31 8.10 -13.54
N PHE A 74 -3.28 7.36 -14.07
CA PHE A 74 -3.09 6.08 -14.75
C PHE A 74 -2.04 6.16 -15.87
N GLN A 75 -1.97 7.31 -16.56
CA GLN A 75 -0.95 7.58 -17.57
C GLN A 75 0.47 7.34 -17.04
N LYS A 76 0.77 7.86 -15.83
CA LYS A 76 2.10 7.75 -15.21
C LYS A 76 2.49 6.31 -14.90
N ILE A 77 1.51 5.47 -14.55
CA ILE A 77 1.70 4.04 -14.26
C ILE A 77 2.09 3.30 -15.55
N ILE A 78 1.31 3.50 -16.62
CA ILE A 78 1.57 2.90 -17.93
C ILE A 78 2.90 3.37 -18.52
N THR A 79 3.22 4.67 -18.44
CA THR A 79 4.51 5.20 -18.91
C THR A 79 5.68 4.54 -18.17
N THR A 80 5.59 4.38 -16.85
CA THR A 80 6.63 3.70 -16.06
C THR A 80 6.80 2.25 -16.52
N TYR A 81 5.70 1.53 -16.75
CA TYR A 81 5.75 0.17 -17.28
C TYR A 81 6.39 0.09 -18.67
N LEU A 82 6.01 0.98 -19.60
CA LEU A 82 6.53 0.99 -20.97
C LEU A 82 8.02 1.31 -21.02
N VAL A 83 8.49 2.30 -20.24
CA VAL A 83 9.92 2.64 -20.15
C VAL A 83 10.73 1.47 -19.61
N GLU A 84 10.22 0.78 -18.59
CA GLU A 84 10.89 -0.40 -18.06
C GLU A 84 10.96 -1.50 -19.12
N LYS A 85 9.86 -1.79 -19.82
CA LYS A 85 9.84 -2.80 -20.88
C LYS A 85 10.78 -2.48 -22.04
N GLN A 86 10.93 -1.19 -22.40
CA GLN A 86 11.82 -0.74 -23.46
C GLN A 86 13.31 -0.87 -23.10
N LYS A 87 13.67 -0.76 -21.81
CA LYS A 87 15.06 -0.96 -21.34
C LYS A 87 15.51 -2.42 -21.34
N PHE A 88 14.57 -3.37 -21.45
CA PHE A 88 14.85 -4.80 -21.58
C PHE A 88 14.79 -5.30 -23.04
N GLY A 89 14.59 -4.40 -24.01
CA GLY A 89 14.66 -4.67 -25.45
C GLY A 89 16.01 -4.32 -26.04
#